data_AF-A0A1I3U2B0-F1
#
_entry.id   AF-A0A1I3U2B0-F1
#
_cell.length_a   1.000
_cell.length_b   1.000
_cell.length_c   1.000
_cell.angle_alpha   90.00
_cell.angle_beta   90.00
_cell.angle_gamma   90.00
#
_symmetry.space_group_name_H-M   'P 1'
#
loop_
_entity.id
_entity.type
_entity.pdbx_description
1 polymer ?
#
loop_
_entity_poly.entity_id
_entity_poly.type
_entity_poly.pdbx_seq_one_letter_code
_entity_poly.pdbx_strand_id
1 'polypeptide(L)'
;MQADGSWLSSRTVDLEINTGLLAEVLREYRKAKGLSQADLAQILNLDQSYVSKIENGQRQVRDLETLVRIAQQLNISPNELGVSSELLQPVSSPSTSILVGEVDTVEVNQAEWRRVRRHLNRNRGELAKLAADLYRPEARISDAPFIARREWMPSAPVPLEDIQLEWLDHPGPIAVTGTEPEACAMLPLRAPGRRFERYTSAIRYLDKPALFENRTSYRLLGVDLAADVPRMKFCLGTYFDKLDVSEAIAHELAAAQEDAKKGERPTWSDLPLRHLIGDPFDLERRAVMPAIETLTLRRSRETGKATFLLHWRDPAKVATAAGIYGLIPAGEFQPSTVAGWDKENDFDLWRNMVREYSEEMLGEPERDGTSGQPLDYDNWPLYRQLQQARDAGKVSAYCLGVGLDTLTLTATILTVTVIDDDVFDALFGESVQVNAEGVLVTAADSTSVSEGVPFDEECVTRLLTKEPMASPGACILARSWRFREQLLT
;
A
#
# COMPACT_ATOMS: atom_id res chain seq x y z
N MET A 1 -37.64 -24.97 27.80
CA MET A 1 -37.58 -24.14 26.58
C MET A 1 -36.62 -23.01 26.87
N GLN A 2 -35.35 -23.10 26.44
CA GLN A 2 -34.83 -22.63 25.13
C GLN A 2 -35.00 -21.10 25.00
N ALA A 3 -33.97 -20.23 25.02
CA ALA A 3 -32.70 -20.12 24.27
C ALA A 3 -32.87 -19.70 22.80
N ASP A 4 -32.48 -18.46 22.48
CA ASP A 4 -31.60 -17.99 21.37
C ASP A 4 -31.59 -16.45 21.39
N GLY A 5 -30.52 -15.69 21.14
CA GLY A 5 -29.22 -15.99 20.54
C GLY A 5 -28.75 -14.73 19.81
N SER A 6 -28.17 -13.77 20.54
CA SER A 6 -27.54 -12.55 20.00
C SER A 6 -26.27 -12.90 19.21
N TRP A 7 -26.16 -12.43 17.96
CA TRP A 7 -25.11 -12.84 17.01
C TRP A 7 -24.28 -11.67 16.47
N LEU A 8 -23.63 -10.89 17.35
CA LEU A 8 -22.41 -10.16 17.01
C LEU A 8 -21.49 -10.12 18.24
N SER A 9 -20.34 -10.79 18.14
CA SER A 9 -19.33 -10.82 19.19
C SER A 9 -18.70 -9.45 19.39
N SER A 10 -18.77 -8.93 20.61
CA SER A 10 -17.80 -7.99 21.12
C SER A 10 -16.42 -8.65 21.12
N ARG A 11 -15.47 -8.06 20.39
CA ARG A 11 -14.05 -8.33 20.65
C ARG A 11 -13.51 -7.21 21.50
N THR A 12 -13.02 -7.61 22.66
CA THR A 12 -12.23 -6.84 23.61
C THR A 12 -11.09 -6.16 22.86
N VAL A 13 -10.96 -4.86 23.04
CA VAL A 13 -9.82 -4.08 22.59
C VAL A 13 -8.64 -4.50 23.47
N ASP A 14 -7.74 -5.30 22.91
CA ASP A 14 -6.36 -5.28 23.35
C ASP A 14 -5.61 -4.33 22.41
N LEU A 15 -5.16 -3.21 22.99
CA LEU A 15 -4.17 -2.32 22.37
C LEU A 15 -2.87 -3.13 22.21
N GLU A 16 -2.63 -3.66 21.01
CA GLU A 16 -1.29 -4.09 20.62
C GLU A 16 -0.47 -2.85 20.24
N ILE A 17 0.17 -2.27 21.25
CA ILE A 17 1.38 -1.48 21.04
C ILE A 17 2.47 -2.49 20.69
N ASN A 18 3.13 -2.34 19.52
CA ASN A 18 4.23 -3.20 19.12
C ASN A 18 5.41 -3.00 20.09
N THR A 19 5.47 -3.86 21.11
CA THR A 19 6.47 -3.83 22.18
C THR A 19 7.73 -4.62 21.83
N GLY A 20 7.78 -5.25 20.64
CA GLY A 20 8.99 -5.91 20.14
C GLY A 20 10.14 -4.94 19.95
N LEU A 21 9.83 -3.73 19.46
CA LEU A 21 10.79 -2.65 19.26
C LEU A 21 11.47 -2.21 20.58
N LEU A 22 10.73 -2.19 21.70
CA LEU A 22 11.30 -1.84 23.00
C LEU A 22 12.37 -2.85 23.46
N ALA A 23 12.10 -4.14 23.32
CA ALA A 23 13.03 -5.19 23.75
C ALA A 23 14.35 -5.13 22.96
N GLU A 24 14.27 -4.84 21.67
CA GLU A 24 15.42 -4.69 20.79
C GLU A 24 16.20 -3.42 21.09
N VAL A 25 15.52 -2.27 21.23
CA VAL A 25 16.16 -0.99 21.55
C VAL A 25 16.88 -1.05 22.90
N LEU A 26 16.28 -1.66 23.93
CA LEU A 26 16.93 -1.84 25.23
C LEU A 26 18.19 -2.72 25.12
N ARG A 27 18.11 -3.80 24.34
CA ARG A 27 19.23 -4.73 24.13
C ARG A 27 20.38 -4.07 23.37
N GLU A 28 20.07 -3.33 22.31
CA GLU A 28 21.08 -2.64 21.50
C GLU A 28 21.69 -1.45 22.24
N TYR A 29 20.90 -0.67 22.97
CA TYR A 29 21.40 0.37 23.86
C TYR A 29 22.38 -0.21 24.90
N ARG A 30 22.00 -1.32 25.54
CA ARG A 30 22.82 -2.00 26.54
C ARG A 30 24.15 -2.49 25.97
N LYS A 31 24.13 -3.15 24.80
CA LYS A 31 25.34 -3.61 24.11
C LYS A 31 26.24 -2.45 23.69
N ALA A 32 25.67 -1.40 23.09
CA ALA A 32 26.41 -0.23 22.61
C ALA A 32 27.11 0.53 23.76
N LYS A 33 26.56 0.48 24.97
CA LYS A 33 27.12 1.13 26.17
C LYS A 33 27.91 0.18 27.09
N GLY A 34 28.04 -1.10 26.73
CA GLY A 34 28.76 -2.10 27.54
C GLY A 34 28.11 -2.40 28.90
N LEU A 35 26.79 -2.23 29.02
CA LEU A 35 26.04 -2.35 30.27
C LEU A 35 25.58 -3.80 30.52
N SER A 36 25.47 -4.21 31.78
CA SER A 36 24.75 -5.44 32.16
C SER A 36 23.25 -5.18 32.30
N GLN A 37 22.43 -6.24 32.37
CA GLN A 37 20.98 -6.08 32.64
C GLN A 37 20.72 -5.45 34.01
N ALA A 38 21.62 -5.66 34.98
CA ALA A 38 21.54 -5.04 36.30
C ALA A 38 21.84 -3.53 36.23
N ASP A 39 22.82 -3.12 35.42
CA ASP A 39 23.16 -1.71 35.23
C ASP A 39 22.03 -0.95 34.51
N LEU A 40 21.45 -1.57 33.47
CA LEU A 40 20.28 -1.01 32.78
C LEU A 40 19.06 -0.89 33.72
N ALA A 41 18.83 -1.89 34.57
CA ALA A 41 17.77 -1.86 35.57
C ALA A 41 17.96 -0.73 36.60
N GLN A 42 19.20 -0.47 37.03
CA GLN A 42 19.51 0.67 37.89
C GLN A 42 19.24 2.01 37.19
N ILE A 43 19.65 2.17 35.92
CA ILE A 43 19.41 3.39 35.13
C ILE A 43 17.90 3.65 34.98
N LEU A 44 17.12 2.60 34.75
CA LEU A 44 15.67 2.69 34.56
C LEU A 44 14.89 2.75 35.88
N ASN A 45 15.54 2.56 37.03
CA ASN A 45 14.91 2.38 38.33
C ASN A 45 13.82 1.28 38.28
N LEU A 46 14.18 0.14 37.68
CA LEU A 46 13.37 -1.07 37.55
C LEU A 46 14.10 -2.25 38.21
N ASP A 47 13.38 -3.35 38.44
CA ASP A 47 14.00 -4.59 38.91
C ASP A 47 14.74 -5.30 37.77
N GLN A 48 15.91 -5.91 38.04
CA GLN A 48 16.70 -6.61 37.03
C GLN A 48 15.92 -7.78 36.40
N SER A 49 15.08 -8.48 37.17
CA SER A 49 14.20 -9.52 36.64
C SER A 49 13.12 -8.96 35.73
N TYR A 50 12.71 -7.71 35.93
CA TYR A 50 11.74 -7.02 35.08
C TYR A 50 12.38 -6.63 33.74
N VAL A 51 13.58 -6.05 33.74
CA VAL A 51 14.36 -5.75 32.52
C VAL A 51 14.67 -7.02 31.73
N SER A 52 15.07 -8.09 32.41
CA SER A 52 15.33 -9.39 31.77
C SER A 52 14.09 -9.97 31.09
N LYS A 53 12.91 -9.86 31.72
CA LYS A 53 11.65 -10.31 31.11
C LYS A 53 11.24 -9.45 29.92
N ILE A 54 11.55 -8.15 29.91
CA ILE A 54 11.31 -7.27 28.75
C ILE A 54 12.23 -7.65 27.60
N GLU A 55 13.55 -7.71 27.81
CA GLU A 55 14.54 -8.03 26.76
C GLU A 55 14.30 -9.42 26.13
N ASN A 56 13.72 -10.37 26.88
CA ASN A 56 13.43 -11.73 26.40
C ASN A 56 11.99 -11.89 25.88
N GLY A 57 11.21 -10.81 25.77
CA GLY A 57 9.82 -10.85 25.27
C GLY A 57 8.82 -11.52 26.23
N GLN A 58 9.24 -11.88 27.45
CA GLN A 58 8.39 -12.51 28.48
C GLN A 58 7.50 -11.50 29.22
N ARG A 59 7.77 -10.19 29.10
CA ARG A 59 6.95 -9.11 29.66
C ARG A 59 6.87 -7.95 28.68
N GLN A 60 5.65 -7.63 28.25
CA GLN A 60 5.37 -6.47 27.41
C GLN A 60 5.06 -5.25 28.28
N VAL A 61 5.68 -4.11 27.97
CA VAL A 61 5.36 -2.81 28.59
C VAL A 61 4.38 -2.08 27.68
N ARG A 62 3.09 -2.11 28.05
CA ARG A 62 2.01 -1.45 27.29
C ARG A 62 1.62 -0.09 27.85
N ASP A 63 2.23 0.32 28.95
CA ASP A 63 1.96 1.60 29.61
C ASP A 63 2.78 2.72 28.97
N LEU A 64 2.10 3.72 28.43
CA LEU A 64 2.71 4.88 27.79
C LEU A 64 3.59 5.64 28.80
N GLU A 65 3.14 5.83 30.04
CA GLU A 65 3.91 6.55 31.06
C GLU A 65 5.28 5.88 31.31
N THR A 66 5.28 4.55 31.41
CA THR A 66 6.51 3.76 31.53
C THR A 66 7.40 3.87 30.29
N LEU A 67 6.86 3.81 29.07
CA LEU A 67 7.64 3.94 27.82
C LEU A 67 8.32 5.32 27.71
N VAL A 68 7.61 6.38 28.08
CA VAL A 68 8.12 7.75 28.07
C VAL A 68 9.24 7.93 29.08
N ARG A 69 9.06 7.36 30.28
CA ARG A 69 10.08 7.38 31.32
C ARG A 69 11.35 6.65 30.86
N ILE A 70 11.21 5.51 30.20
CA ILE A 70 12.34 4.77 29.62
C ILE A 70 13.07 5.62 28.56
N ALA A 71 12.33 6.23 27.63
CA ALA A 71 12.88 7.10 26.59
C ALA A 71 13.72 8.25 27.19
N GLN A 72 13.15 8.93 28.18
CA GLN A 72 13.79 10.05 28.87
C GLN A 72 15.04 9.63 29.64
N GLN A 73 14.98 8.50 30.37
CA GLN A 73 16.12 8.02 31.17
C GLN A 73 17.28 7.52 30.31
N LEU A 74 17.01 6.98 29.11
CA LEU A 74 18.04 6.49 28.21
C LEU A 74 18.54 7.56 27.22
N ASN A 75 17.90 8.74 27.21
CA ASN A 75 18.13 9.81 26.24
C ASN A 75 17.96 9.32 24.78
N ILE A 76 16.95 8.47 24.57
CA ILE A 76 16.53 7.92 23.28
C ILE A 76 15.30 8.70 22.83
N SER A 77 15.20 9.04 21.55
CA SER A 77 14.01 9.71 21.05
C SER A 77 12.81 8.77 21.19
N PRO A 78 11.68 9.21 21.76
CA PRO A 78 10.50 8.37 21.89
C PRO A 78 10.00 7.78 20.55
N ASN A 79 10.28 8.46 19.43
CA ASN A 79 10.00 7.95 18.09
C ASN A 79 10.80 6.66 17.79
N GLU A 80 12.02 6.52 18.31
CA GLU A 80 12.86 5.31 18.18
C GLU A 80 12.32 4.14 19.02
N LEU A 81 11.40 4.41 19.96
CA LEU A 81 10.66 3.42 20.75
C LEU A 81 9.24 3.16 20.21
N GLY A 82 8.92 3.65 19.00
CA GLY A 82 7.60 3.52 18.39
C GLY A 82 6.53 4.45 18.99
N VAL A 83 6.93 5.41 19.83
CA VAL A 83 6.05 6.41 20.43
C VAL A 83 6.17 7.72 19.66
N SER A 84 5.15 8.07 18.87
CA SER A 84 5.11 9.35 18.15
C SER A 84 5.22 10.54 19.12
N SER A 85 6.09 11.51 18.82
CA SER A 85 6.39 12.67 19.68
C SER A 85 5.15 13.50 20.10
N GLU A 86 4.05 13.35 19.37
CA GLU A 86 2.77 14.00 19.61
C GLU A 86 1.94 13.40 20.77
N LEU A 87 2.27 12.18 21.23
CA LEU A 87 1.69 11.57 22.44
C LEU A 87 2.31 12.13 23.73
N LEU A 88 3.37 12.93 23.59
CA LEU A 88 4.24 13.38 24.69
C LEU A 88 4.10 14.87 24.99
N GLN A 89 3.39 15.59 24.14
CA GLN A 89 3.10 16.99 24.43
C GLN A 89 1.99 17.03 25.48
N PRO A 90 2.24 17.60 26.68
CA PRO A 90 1.18 17.81 27.64
C PRO A 90 0.11 18.70 26.99
N VAL A 91 -1.12 18.18 26.97
CA VAL A 91 -2.31 18.95 26.63
C VAL A 91 -2.41 20.05 27.69
N SER A 92 -2.28 21.31 27.29
CA SER A 92 -2.62 22.41 28.19
C SER A 92 -4.10 22.25 28.55
N SER A 93 -4.40 22.18 29.85
CA SER A 93 -5.78 22.07 30.33
C SER A 93 -6.66 23.11 29.63
N PRO A 94 -7.83 22.73 29.10
CA PRO A 94 -8.73 23.69 28.50
C PRO A 94 -9.02 24.78 29.55
N SER A 95 -8.87 26.04 29.13
CA SER A 95 -9.28 27.16 29.96
C SER A 95 -10.75 26.96 30.31
N THR A 96 -11.05 26.85 31.61
CA THR A 96 -12.41 26.82 32.13
C THR A 96 -13.07 28.18 31.92
N SER A 97 -13.47 28.46 30.68
CA SER A 97 -14.53 29.42 30.39
C SER A 97 -15.79 28.62 30.09
N ILE A 98 -16.70 28.65 31.04
CA ILE A 98 -18.08 28.16 30.93
C ILE A 98 -18.69 28.66 29.62
N LEU A 99 -19.08 27.77 28.72
CA LEU A 99 -19.97 28.12 27.61
C LEU A 99 -21.08 27.06 27.50
N VAL A 100 -22.25 27.49 27.97
CA VAL A 100 -23.54 26.86 27.75
C VAL A 100 -23.99 27.21 26.33
N GLY A 101 -24.11 26.22 25.44
CA GLY A 101 -24.82 26.38 24.17
C GLY A 101 -23.99 26.69 22.91
N GLU A 102 -22.66 26.58 22.94
CA GLU A 102 -21.85 26.72 21.72
C GLU A 102 -21.55 25.36 21.07
N VAL A 103 -21.78 25.28 19.76
CA VAL A 103 -21.46 24.12 18.92
C VAL A 103 -19.96 23.86 19.00
N ASP A 104 -19.54 22.64 19.36
CA ASP A 104 -18.13 22.27 19.34
C ASP A 104 -17.62 22.28 17.89
N THR A 105 -16.93 23.36 17.54
CA THR A 105 -16.37 23.59 16.20
C THR A 105 -15.38 22.51 15.79
N VAL A 106 -14.70 21.86 16.74
CA VAL A 106 -13.79 20.74 16.47
C VAL A 106 -14.59 19.51 16.08
N GLU A 107 -15.62 19.17 16.86
CA GLU A 107 -16.48 18.02 16.59
C GLU A 107 -17.19 18.16 15.23
N VAL A 108 -17.74 19.33 14.92
CA VAL A 108 -18.39 19.59 13.62
C VAL A 108 -17.40 19.46 12.47
N ASN A 109 -16.20 20.03 12.59
CA ASN A 109 -15.19 19.93 11.54
C ASN A 109 -14.71 18.49 11.33
N GLN A 110 -14.52 17.72 12.40
CA GLN A 110 -14.15 16.30 12.30
C GLN A 110 -15.29 15.44 11.75
N ALA A 111 -16.54 15.73 12.11
CA ALA A 111 -17.70 15.02 11.58
C ALA A 111 -17.83 15.23 10.07
N GLU A 112 -17.61 16.46 9.60
CA GLU A 112 -17.60 16.81 8.19
C GLU A 112 -16.48 16.10 7.43
N TRP A 113 -15.26 16.12 7.95
CA TRP A 113 -14.14 15.40 7.35
C TRP A 113 -14.42 13.89 7.23
N ARG A 114 -15.00 13.26 8.25
CA ARG A 114 -15.41 11.83 8.19
C ARG A 114 -16.51 11.61 7.16
N ARG A 115 -17.42 12.57 6.97
CA ARG A 115 -18.52 12.49 6.00
C ARG A 115 -17.98 12.47 4.58
N VAL A 116 -17.11 13.43 4.24
CA VAL A 116 -16.45 13.52 2.94
C VAL A 116 -15.55 12.29 2.70
N ARG A 117 -14.78 11.85 3.70
CA ARG A 117 -13.95 10.63 3.55
C ARG A 117 -14.78 9.38 3.29
N ARG A 118 -15.93 9.24 3.96
CA ARG A 118 -16.91 8.18 3.67
C ARG A 118 -17.50 8.30 2.26
N HIS A 119 -17.72 9.51 1.76
CA HIS A 119 -18.13 9.75 0.37
C HIS A 119 -17.03 9.33 -0.61
N LEU A 120 -15.78 9.76 -0.40
CA LEU A 120 -14.62 9.35 -1.18
C LEU A 120 -14.53 7.83 -1.30
N ASN A 121 -14.54 7.12 -0.16
CA ASN A 121 -14.36 5.67 -0.16
C ASN A 121 -15.49 4.91 -0.89
N ARG A 122 -16.73 5.40 -0.84
CA ARG A 122 -17.86 4.79 -1.55
C ARG A 122 -17.87 5.09 -3.06
N ASN A 123 -17.27 6.18 -3.50
CA ASN A 123 -17.38 6.68 -4.88
C ASN A 123 -16.04 6.75 -5.62
N ARG A 124 -15.00 6.02 -5.17
CA ARG A 124 -13.64 6.09 -5.76
C ARG A 124 -13.62 5.92 -7.28
N GLY A 125 -14.38 4.97 -7.83
CA GLY A 125 -14.42 4.73 -9.28
C GLY A 125 -15.00 5.90 -10.08
N GLU A 126 -16.08 6.53 -9.59
CA GLU A 126 -16.67 7.70 -10.23
C GLU A 126 -15.77 8.93 -10.10
N LEU A 127 -15.18 9.14 -8.92
CA LEU A 127 -14.23 10.22 -8.66
C LEU A 127 -12.95 10.08 -9.50
N ALA A 128 -12.46 8.86 -9.76
CA ALA A 128 -11.33 8.63 -10.67
C ALA A 128 -11.66 9.00 -12.12
N LYS A 129 -12.87 8.64 -12.61
CA LYS A 129 -13.34 9.05 -13.94
C LYS A 129 -13.46 10.57 -14.04
N LEU A 130 -14.00 11.22 -13.01
CA LEU A 130 -14.05 12.68 -12.92
C LEU A 130 -12.64 13.29 -12.94
N ALA A 131 -11.72 12.73 -12.16
CA ALA A 131 -10.34 13.19 -12.08
C ALA A 131 -9.60 13.05 -13.41
N ALA A 132 -9.94 12.05 -14.24
CA ALA A 132 -9.36 11.87 -15.57
C ALA A 132 -9.66 13.08 -16.48
N ASP A 133 -10.81 13.74 -16.30
CA ASP A 133 -11.23 14.94 -17.04
C ASP A 133 -10.40 16.19 -16.74
N LEU A 134 -9.60 16.18 -15.68
CA LEU A 134 -8.63 17.23 -15.39
C LEU A 134 -7.38 17.13 -16.28
N TYR A 135 -7.06 15.94 -16.79
CA TYR A 135 -5.84 15.68 -17.54
C TYR A 135 -6.09 15.62 -19.05
N ARG A 136 -5.04 15.96 -19.80
CA ARG A 136 -5.05 15.93 -21.27
C ARG A 136 -5.43 14.54 -21.79
N PRO A 137 -6.30 14.42 -22.81
CA PRO A 137 -6.71 13.12 -23.35
C PRO A 137 -5.53 12.27 -23.82
N GLU A 138 -4.46 12.88 -24.33
CA GLU A 138 -3.27 12.17 -24.83
C GLU A 138 -2.48 11.46 -23.72
N ALA A 139 -2.68 11.87 -22.46
CA ALA A 139 -2.03 11.24 -21.31
C ALA A 139 -2.80 10.00 -20.81
N ARG A 140 -4.07 9.82 -21.21
CA ARG A 140 -4.91 8.71 -20.75
C ARG A 140 -4.52 7.42 -21.45
N ILE A 141 -4.51 6.33 -20.69
CA ILE A 141 -4.19 5.00 -21.19
C ILE A 141 -5.45 4.15 -21.16
N SER A 142 -5.89 3.73 -22.36
CA SER A 142 -7.17 3.03 -22.53
C SER A 142 -8.36 3.89 -22.06
N ASP A 143 -9.53 3.27 -21.88
CA ASP A 143 -10.74 3.92 -21.36
C ASP A 143 -10.77 3.97 -19.82
N ALA A 144 -9.73 3.44 -19.16
CA ALA A 144 -9.59 3.45 -17.71
C ALA A 144 -9.16 4.84 -17.20
N PRO A 145 -9.54 5.23 -15.96
CA PRO A 145 -9.07 6.46 -15.33
C PRO A 145 -7.63 6.32 -14.85
N PHE A 146 -6.72 6.19 -15.81
CA PHE A 146 -5.30 5.91 -15.62
C PHE A 146 -4.48 6.69 -16.65
N ILE A 147 -3.38 7.32 -16.22
CA ILE A 147 -2.55 8.19 -17.08
C ILE A 147 -1.09 7.76 -17.06
N ALA A 148 -0.37 7.93 -18.16
CA ALA A 148 1.05 7.64 -18.24
C ALA A 148 1.75 8.53 -19.28
N ARG A 149 3.06 8.73 -19.11
CA ARG A 149 3.90 9.25 -20.19
C ARG A 149 4.16 8.17 -21.23
N ARG A 150 4.41 8.57 -22.48
CA ARG A 150 4.72 7.65 -23.57
C ARG A 150 5.96 6.80 -23.26
N GLU A 151 6.97 7.41 -22.66
CA GLU A 151 8.23 6.77 -22.28
C GLU A 151 8.05 5.71 -21.18
N TRP A 152 6.94 5.75 -20.43
CA TRP A 152 6.61 4.77 -19.40
C TRP A 152 5.84 3.57 -19.96
N MET A 153 5.46 3.61 -21.23
CA MET A 153 4.60 2.63 -21.88
C MET A 153 5.33 2.01 -23.08
N PRO A 154 6.09 0.92 -22.87
CA PRO A 154 6.86 0.30 -23.95
C PRO A 154 5.94 -0.23 -25.07
N SER A 155 6.47 -0.32 -26.29
CA SER A 155 5.71 -0.78 -27.47
C SER A 155 5.53 -2.30 -27.52
N ALA A 156 6.26 -3.05 -26.69
CA ALA A 156 6.19 -4.49 -26.49
C ALA A 156 6.36 -4.80 -24.98
N PRO A 157 5.97 -5.98 -24.48
CA PRO A 157 6.29 -6.42 -23.13
C PRO A 157 7.82 -6.45 -22.92
N VAL A 158 8.28 -5.93 -21.79
CA VAL A 158 9.70 -5.91 -21.42
C VAL A 158 9.94 -7.01 -20.39
N PRO A 159 10.80 -8.01 -20.63
CA PRO A 159 11.19 -8.98 -19.60
C PRO A 159 11.68 -8.27 -18.35
N LEU A 160 11.28 -8.72 -17.15
CA LEU A 160 11.64 -8.02 -15.91
C LEU A 160 13.16 -7.93 -15.71
N GLU A 161 13.90 -8.95 -16.12
CA GLU A 161 15.35 -9.02 -16.06
C GLU A 161 16.08 -7.98 -16.94
N ASP A 162 15.39 -7.44 -17.95
CA ASP A 162 15.95 -6.42 -18.85
C ASP A 162 15.80 -4.99 -18.28
N ILE A 163 15.06 -4.83 -17.17
CA ILE A 163 14.81 -3.53 -16.55
C ILE A 163 15.90 -3.22 -15.52
N GLN A 164 16.67 -2.17 -15.77
CA GLN A 164 17.66 -1.69 -14.82
C GLN A 164 17.01 -0.89 -13.69
N LEU A 165 17.19 -1.36 -12.45
CA LEU A 165 16.80 -0.62 -11.26
C LEU A 165 17.97 0.23 -10.77
N GLU A 166 17.84 1.54 -10.89
CA GLU A 166 18.84 2.51 -10.46
C GLU A 166 18.54 3.02 -9.04
N TRP A 167 19.57 3.11 -8.21
CA TRP A 167 19.45 3.60 -6.84
C TRP A 167 20.03 5.01 -6.68
N LEU A 168 19.34 5.87 -5.94
CA LEU A 168 19.81 7.19 -5.53
C LEU A 168 19.82 7.32 -4.00
N ASP A 169 21.02 7.40 -3.41
CA ASP A 169 21.19 7.48 -1.94
C ASP A 169 20.74 8.82 -1.34
N HIS A 170 20.84 9.91 -2.10
CA HIS A 170 20.57 11.26 -1.63
C HIS A 170 19.62 11.97 -2.59
N PRO A 171 18.31 11.67 -2.53
CA PRO A 171 17.32 12.41 -3.30
C PRO A 171 17.23 13.87 -2.82
N GLY A 172 16.84 14.77 -3.72
CA GLY A 172 16.48 16.14 -3.36
C GLY A 172 15.26 16.18 -2.41
N PRO A 173 15.04 17.31 -1.72
CA PRO A 173 13.87 17.47 -0.86
C PRO A 173 12.57 17.38 -1.68
N ILE A 174 11.53 16.82 -1.07
CA ILE A 174 10.20 16.72 -1.67
C ILE A 174 9.55 18.11 -1.64
N ALA A 175 9.08 18.58 -2.79
CA ALA A 175 8.50 19.92 -2.92
C ALA A 175 7.06 20.00 -2.41
N VAL A 176 6.28 18.92 -2.55
CA VAL A 176 4.88 18.81 -2.12
C VAL A 176 4.73 17.63 -1.17
N THR A 177 4.46 17.92 0.10
CA THR A 177 4.38 16.94 1.20
C THR A 177 2.98 16.80 1.79
N GLY A 178 2.00 17.61 1.37
CA GLY A 178 0.63 17.60 1.91
C GLY A 178 0.51 18.37 3.22
N THR A 179 1.50 19.21 3.53
CA THR A 179 1.54 20.07 4.73
C THR A 179 1.49 21.56 4.37
N GLU A 180 1.39 21.87 3.08
CA GLU A 180 1.33 23.22 2.54
C GLU A 180 -0.02 23.90 2.88
N PRO A 181 -0.11 25.24 2.82
CA PRO A 181 -1.37 25.95 3.06
C PRO A 181 -2.55 25.46 2.22
N GLU A 182 -2.29 25.00 0.99
CA GLU A 182 -3.26 24.43 0.07
C GLU A 182 -3.90 23.13 0.62
N ALA A 183 -3.20 22.37 1.46
CA ALA A 183 -3.73 21.17 2.11
C ALA A 183 -4.62 21.49 3.34
N CYS A 184 -4.65 22.73 3.82
CA CYS A 184 -5.29 23.12 5.08
C CYS A 184 -6.76 22.71 5.18
N ALA A 185 -7.51 22.77 4.06
CA ALA A 185 -8.91 22.35 4.02
C ALA A 185 -9.09 20.86 4.31
N MET A 186 -8.12 20.02 3.92
CA MET A 186 -8.13 18.56 4.08
C MET A 186 -7.59 18.09 5.43
N LEU A 187 -7.00 19.01 6.21
CA LEU A 187 -6.45 18.74 7.54
C LEU A 187 -7.43 19.20 8.62
N PRO A 188 -8.24 18.32 9.22
CA PRO A 188 -9.30 18.73 10.14
C PRO A 188 -8.72 19.30 11.45
N LEU A 189 -9.57 19.96 12.24
CA LEU A 189 -9.23 20.46 13.57
C LEU A 189 -8.95 19.27 14.51
N ARG A 190 -7.79 19.31 15.18
CA ARG A 190 -7.44 18.43 16.31
C ARG A 190 -7.90 19.04 17.63
N ALA A 191 -7.83 20.37 17.74
CA ALA A 191 -8.25 21.16 18.90
C ALA A 191 -8.71 22.56 18.42
N PRO A 192 -9.34 23.38 19.27
CA PRO A 192 -9.76 24.73 18.87
C PRO A 192 -8.58 25.53 18.30
N GLY A 193 -8.72 26.00 17.06
CA GLY A 193 -7.68 26.74 16.35
C GLY A 193 -6.45 25.94 15.90
N ARG A 194 -6.38 24.62 16.13
CA ARG A 194 -5.24 23.76 15.76
C ARG A 194 -5.68 22.59 14.89
N ARG A 195 -5.18 22.53 13.65
CA ARG A 195 -5.40 21.42 12.70
C ARG A 195 -4.39 20.30 12.90
N PHE A 196 -4.69 19.11 12.37
CA PHE A 196 -3.67 18.08 12.16
C PHE A 196 -2.59 18.62 11.21
N GLU A 197 -1.34 18.21 11.44
CA GLU A 197 -0.22 18.63 10.59
C GLU A 197 -0.10 17.78 9.32
N ARG A 198 -0.58 16.52 9.38
CA ARG A 198 -0.53 15.53 8.30
C ARG A 198 -1.87 14.84 8.13
N TYR A 199 -2.19 14.48 6.89
CA TYR A 199 -3.44 13.82 6.55
C TYR A 199 -3.49 12.39 7.13
N THR A 200 -2.38 11.67 7.12
CA THR A 200 -2.24 10.35 7.75
C THR A 200 -2.45 10.39 9.27
N SER A 201 -2.05 11.47 9.95
CA SER A 201 -2.35 11.69 11.37
C SER A 201 -3.86 11.86 11.61
N ALA A 202 -4.55 12.58 10.73
CA ALA A 202 -6.01 12.70 10.78
C ALA A 202 -6.70 11.36 10.56
N ILE A 203 -6.26 10.55 9.58
CA ILE A 203 -6.76 9.18 9.38
C ILE A 203 -6.57 8.35 10.66
N ARG A 204 -5.35 8.29 11.19
CA ARG A 204 -5.02 7.49 12.38
C ARG A 204 -5.89 7.84 13.58
N TYR A 205 -6.25 9.11 13.73
CA TYR A 205 -7.03 9.59 14.86
C TYR A 205 -8.54 9.49 14.65
N LEU A 206 -9.03 9.79 13.45
CA LEU A 206 -10.47 9.96 13.18
C LEU A 206 -11.13 8.75 12.51
N ASP A 207 -10.36 7.94 11.79
CA ASP A 207 -10.87 6.89 10.90
C ASP A 207 -9.79 5.81 10.66
N LYS A 208 -9.23 5.25 11.75
CA LYS A 208 -8.09 4.33 11.72
C LYS A 208 -8.46 3.02 11.01
N PRO A 209 -7.80 2.65 9.90
CA PRO A 209 -7.94 1.33 9.28
C PRO A 209 -7.39 0.21 10.17
N ALA A 210 -7.76 -1.05 9.86
CA ALA A 210 -7.28 -2.23 10.58
C ALA A 210 -5.75 -2.39 10.47
N LEU A 211 -5.22 -2.27 9.25
CA LEU A 211 -3.79 -2.20 8.96
C LEU A 211 -3.46 -0.77 8.50
N PHE A 212 -2.62 -0.06 9.26
CA PHE A 212 -2.26 1.34 8.96
C PHE A 212 -0.89 1.68 9.54
N GLU A 213 0.14 1.21 8.84
CA GLU A 213 1.53 1.30 9.26
C GLU A 213 2.34 2.16 8.30
N ASN A 214 3.30 2.90 8.86
CA ASN A 214 4.23 3.66 8.03
C ASN A 214 5.46 2.80 7.74
N ARG A 215 5.38 2.00 6.68
CA ARG A 215 6.47 1.13 6.26
C ARG A 215 7.42 1.84 5.31
N THR A 216 8.66 1.40 5.30
CA THR A 216 9.64 1.81 4.30
C THR A 216 9.19 1.35 2.92
N SER A 217 9.44 2.15 1.89
CA SER A 217 9.04 1.83 0.51
C SER A 217 10.06 2.34 -0.50
N TYR A 218 10.14 1.71 -1.66
CA TYR A 218 10.97 2.19 -2.76
C TYR A 218 10.23 3.34 -3.48
N ARG A 219 10.68 4.57 -3.25
CA ARG A 219 10.13 5.75 -3.90
C ARG A 219 10.65 5.85 -5.32
N LEU A 220 9.73 5.92 -6.27
CA LEU A 220 10.03 6.07 -7.69
C LEU A 220 10.37 7.54 -8.02
N LEU A 221 11.47 7.75 -8.73
CA LEU A 221 12.00 9.06 -9.12
C LEU A 221 12.07 9.24 -10.65
N GLY A 222 12.15 8.15 -11.40
CA GLY A 222 12.26 8.19 -12.85
C GLY A 222 11.86 6.87 -13.49
N VAL A 223 11.28 6.95 -14.69
CA VAL A 223 10.90 5.80 -15.50
C VAL A 223 11.20 6.11 -16.95
N ASP A 224 11.88 5.19 -17.62
CA ASP A 224 12.12 5.22 -19.05
C ASP A 224 12.16 3.77 -19.56
N LEU A 225 10.98 3.24 -19.86
CA LEU A 225 10.79 1.86 -20.34
C LEU A 225 10.84 1.75 -21.86
N ALA A 226 10.77 2.88 -22.57
CA ALA A 226 10.84 2.93 -24.03
C ALA A 226 12.26 3.13 -24.57
N ALA A 227 13.26 3.35 -23.70
CA ALA A 227 14.66 3.41 -24.08
C ALA A 227 15.22 2.07 -24.54
N ASP A 228 16.36 2.12 -25.24
CA ASP A 228 17.12 0.93 -25.65
C ASP A 228 17.49 0.04 -24.45
N VAL A 229 17.71 0.67 -23.29
CA VAL A 229 17.89 0.00 -21.99
C VAL A 229 16.79 0.50 -21.06
N PRO A 230 15.71 -0.29 -20.86
CA PRO A 230 14.63 0.04 -19.96
C PRO A 230 15.14 0.24 -18.53
N ARG A 231 14.68 1.30 -17.86
CA ARG A 231 15.15 1.63 -16.50
C ARG A 231 14.10 2.30 -15.63
N MET A 232 14.26 2.10 -14.33
CA MET A 232 13.51 2.79 -13.29
C MET A 232 14.46 3.24 -12.19
N LYS A 233 14.30 4.48 -11.73
CA LYS A 233 15.16 5.09 -10.70
C LYS A 233 14.40 5.21 -9.39
N PHE A 234 15.02 4.80 -8.31
CA PHE A 234 14.42 4.78 -6.98
C PHE A 234 15.32 5.39 -5.91
N CYS A 235 14.69 5.77 -4.80
CA CYS A 235 15.33 5.99 -3.52
C CYS A 235 14.47 5.40 -2.39
N LEU A 236 14.89 5.57 -1.15
CA LEU A 236 14.06 5.21 0.00
C LEU A 236 13.00 6.30 0.26
N GLY A 237 11.80 5.88 0.70
CA GLY A 237 10.75 6.74 1.21
C GLY A 237 9.88 5.99 2.22
N THR A 238 8.81 6.61 2.72
CA THR A 238 7.89 5.95 3.66
C THR A 238 6.45 6.03 3.19
N TYR A 239 5.69 4.94 3.32
CA TYR A 239 4.33 4.81 2.81
C TYR A 239 3.42 6.02 3.14
N PHE A 240 3.60 6.64 4.31
CA PHE A 240 2.82 7.82 4.72
C PHE A 240 3.18 9.08 3.94
N ASP A 241 4.42 9.25 3.48
CA ASP A 241 4.77 10.40 2.63
C ASP A 241 3.96 10.39 1.33
N LYS A 242 3.59 9.20 0.82
CA LYS A 242 2.68 9.06 -0.33
C LYS A 242 1.27 9.42 0.09
N LEU A 243 0.76 8.79 1.16
CA LEU A 243 -0.63 8.96 1.58
C LEU A 243 -0.97 10.38 1.99
N ASP A 244 -0.03 11.12 2.58
CA ASP A 244 -0.21 12.51 2.99
C ASP A 244 -0.56 13.43 1.80
N VAL A 245 -0.15 13.08 0.59
CA VAL A 245 -0.51 13.79 -0.65
C VAL A 245 -1.63 13.06 -1.40
N SER A 246 -1.47 11.76 -1.67
CA SER A 246 -2.33 11.01 -2.60
C SER A 246 -3.76 10.89 -2.10
N GLU A 247 -3.96 10.63 -0.81
CA GLU A 247 -5.32 10.57 -0.24
C GLU A 247 -5.88 11.97 0.04
N ALA A 248 -5.01 12.96 0.30
CA ALA A 248 -5.45 14.34 0.50
C ALA A 248 -6.03 14.95 -0.79
N ILE A 249 -5.38 14.76 -1.95
CA ILE A 249 -5.94 15.24 -3.23
C ILE A 249 -7.18 14.48 -3.69
N ALA A 250 -7.32 13.22 -3.26
CA ALA A 250 -8.53 12.44 -3.50
C ALA A 250 -9.68 12.96 -2.62
N HIS A 251 -9.39 13.30 -1.36
CA HIS A 251 -10.33 13.94 -0.45
C HIS A 251 -10.74 15.32 -0.97
N GLU A 252 -9.79 16.11 -1.48
CA GLU A 252 -10.04 17.44 -2.04
C GLU A 252 -11.04 17.37 -3.20
N LEU A 253 -10.84 16.44 -4.14
CA LEU A 253 -11.78 16.24 -5.24
C LEU A 253 -13.16 15.78 -4.75
N ALA A 254 -13.21 14.90 -3.75
CA ALA A 254 -14.46 14.47 -3.16
C ALA A 254 -15.23 15.63 -2.49
N ALA A 255 -14.54 16.48 -1.74
CA ALA A 255 -15.11 17.68 -1.12
C ALA A 255 -15.64 18.65 -2.19
N ALA A 256 -14.81 18.98 -3.18
CA ALA A 256 -15.19 19.89 -4.27
C ALA A 256 -16.39 19.36 -5.08
N GLN A 257 -16.49 18.04 -5.27
CA GLN A 257 -17.62 17.44 -5.97
C GLN A 257 -18.93 17.48 -5.16
N GLU A 258 -18.85 17.43 -3.82
CA GLU A 258 -20.03 17.59 -2.96
C GLU A 258 -20.49 19.06 -2.87
N ASP A 259 -19.55 20.01 -2.92
CA ASP A 259 -19.83 21.44 -2.93
C ASP A 259 -20.30 21.97 -4.29
N ALA A 260 -19.94 21.28 -5.38
CA ALA A 260 -20.35 21.64 -6.73
C ALA A 260 -21.89 21.62 -6.88
N LYS A 261 -22.45 22.62 -7.56
CA LYS A 261 -23.88 22.59 -7.88
C LYS A 261 -24.18 21.38 -8.77
N LYS A 262 -25.40 20.88 -8.66
CA LYS A 262 -25.85 19.72 -9.45
C LYS A 262 -25.60 19.94 -10.95
N GLY A 263 -24.68 19.16 -11.53
CA GLY A 263 -24.30 19.20 -12.94
C GLY A 263 -23.04 20.02 -13.25
N GLU A 264 -22.48 20.74 -12.28
CA GLU A 264 -21.15 21.37 -12.37
C GLU A 264 -20.06 20.35 -12.02
N ARG A 265 -18.87 20.54 -12.59
CA ARG A 265 -17.69 19.72 -12.34
C ARG A 265 -16.60 20.57 -11.70
N PRO A 266 -15.87 20.05 -10.70
CA PRO A 266 -14.71 20.73 -10.13
C PRO A 266 -13.69 21.10 -11.20
N THR A 267 -13.13 22.30 -11.07
CA THR A 267 -12.07 22.83 -11.92
C THR A 267 -10.78 22.96 -11.12
N TRP A 268 -9.67 23.32 -11.79
CA TRP A 268 -8.39 23.52 -11.12
C TRP A 268 -8.41 24.60 -10.03
N SER A 269 -9.32 25.58 -10.08
CA SER A 269 -9.46 26.58 -9.01
C SER A 269 -10.10 26.03 -7.74
N ASP A 270 -10.83 24.92 -7.85
CA ASP A 270 -11.49 24.25 -6.73
C ASP A 270 -10.58 23.21 -6.07
N LEU A 271 -9.40 22.96 -6.65
CA LEU A 271 -8.48 21.89 -6.29
C LEU A 271 -7.06 22.43 -6.04
N PRO A 272 -6.86 23.35 -5.08
CA PRO A 272 -5.57 24.02 -4.87
C PRO A 272 -4.41 23.07 -4.55
N LEU A 273 -4.60 22.02 -3.74
CA LEU A 273 -3.54 21.07 -3.42
C LEU A 273 -3.17 20.23 -4.65
N ARG A 274 -4.17 19.73 -5.39
CA ARG A 274 -3.91 19.01 -6.64
C ARG A 274 -3.26 19.92 -7.68
N HIS A 275 -3.64 21.18 -7.76
CA HIS A 275 -3.03 22.16 -8.66
C HIS A 275 -1.55 22.42 -8.31
N LEU A 276 -1.21 22.46 -7.01
CA LEU A 276 0.15 22.66 -6.52
C LEU A 276 1.14 21.56 -6.95
N ILE A 277 0.65 20.32 -7.17
CA ILE A 277 1.46 19.22 -7.70
C ILE A 277 2.06 19.60 -9.05
N GLY A 278 1.31 20.30 -9.91
CA GLY A 278 1.75 20.66 -11.25
C GLY A 278 1.72 19.48 -12.21
N ASP A 279 2.86 19.19 -12.86
CA ASP A 279 2.96 18.02 -13.75
C ASP A 279 2.89 16.72 -12.93
N PRO A 280 1.86 15.87 -13.09
CA PRO A 280 1.74 14.63 -12.32
C PRO A 280 2.88 13.63 -12.61
N PHE A 281 3.57 13.81 -13.73
CA PHE A 281 4.69 12.96 -14.17
C PHE A 281 6.05 13.44 -13.67
N ASP A 282 6.13 14.59 -13.01
CA ASP A 282 7.30 15.00 -12.25
C ASP A 282 7.32 14.22 -10.92
N LEU A 283 7.99 13.07 -10.93
CA LEU A 283 8.05 12.14 -9.81
C LEU A 283 8.91 12.66 -8.64
N GLU A 284 9.76 13.67 -8.86
CA GLU A 284 10.60 14.23 -7.81
C GLU A 284 9.83 15.23 -6.92
N ARG A 285 8.75 15.84 -7.45
CA ARG A 285 7.95 16.84 -6.72
C ARG A 285 7.18 16.30 -5.52
N ARG A 286 6.78 15.02 -5.53
CA ARG A 286 6.02 14.39 -4.43
C ARG A 286 6.58 13.00 -4.12
N ALA A 287 6.16 12.41 -3.00
CA ALA A 287 6.46 11.02 -2.73
C ALA A 287 5.57 10.10 -3.60
N VAL A 288 6.18 9.23 -4.39
CA VAL A 288 5.50 8.28 -5.26
C VAL A 288 6.03 6.88 -4.98
N MET A 289 5.21 6.06 -4.32
CA MET A 289 5.56 4.66 -3.99
C MET A 289 4.68 3.80 -4.87
N PRO A 290 5.26 3.11 -5.86
CA PRO A 290 4.49 2.32 -6.78
C PRO A 290 4.05 1.02 -6.12
N ALA A 291 2.82 0.62 -6.41
CA ALA A 291 2.45 -0.79 -6.30
C ALA A 291 2.95 -1.56 -7.53
N ILE A 292 3.17 -2.87 -7.39
CA ILE A 292 3.28 -3.81 -8.49
C ILE A 292 1.95 -4.57 -8.51
N GLU A 293 1.24 -4.50 -9.64
CA GLU A 293 0.04 -5.30 -9.88
C GLU A 293 0.29 -6.24 -11.04
N THR A 294 -0.09 -7.51 -10.87
CA THR A 294 0.29 -8.60 -11.77
C THR A 294 -0.93 -9.35 -12.28
N LEU A 295 -1.05 -9.47 -13.61
CA LEU A 295 -1.92 -10.48 -14.21
C LEU A 295 -1.19 -11.83 -14.21
N THR A 296 -1.71 -12.81 -13.48
CA THR A 296 -1.18 -14.18 -13.52
C THR A 296 -1.93 -15.02 -14.55
N LEU A 297 -1.25 -15.39 -15.63
CA LEU A 297 -1.75 -16.25 -16.69
C LEU A 297 -1.27 -17.69 -16.46
N ARG A 298 -2.20 -18.63 -16.30
CA ARG A 298 -1.95 -20.07 -16.37
C ARG A 298 -2.06 -20.52 -17.83
N ARG A 299 -0.96 -20.94 -18.45
CA ARG A 299 -0.90 -21.38 -19.85
C ARG A 299 -0.96 -22.90 -19.94
N SER A 300 -1.93 -23.43 -20.69
CA SER A 300 -1.96 -24.84 -21.04
C SER A 300 -0.93 -25.13 -22.14
N ARG A 301 0.04 -25.99 -21.86
CA ARG A 301 1.04 -26.38 -22.87
C ARG A 301 0.49 -27.28 -23.96
N GLU A 302 -0.56 -28.03 -23.66
CA GLU A 302 -1.23 -28.88 -24.64
C GLU A 302 -2.00 -28.06 -25.68
N THR A 303 -2.69 -27.00 -25.25
CA THR A 303 -3.62 -26.25 -26.10
C THR A 303 -3.12 -24.87 -26.51
N GLY A 304 -2.10 -24.33 -25.84
CA GLY A 304 -1.63 -22.95 -25.98
C GLY A 304 -2.59 -21.89 -25.43
N LYS A 305 -3.73 -22.29 -24.86
CA LYS A 305 -4.71 -21.39 -24.27
C LYS A 305 -4.29 -20.99 -22.86
N ALA A 306 -4.74 -19.81 -22.42
CA ALA A 306 -4.48 -19.34 -21.06
C ALA A 306 -5.77 -19.05 -20.30
N THR A 307 -5.69 -19.16 -18.98
CA THR A 307 -6.69 -18.68 -18.03
C THR A 307 -6.02 -17.79 -16.99
N PHE A 308 -6.79 -17.02 -16.24
CA PHE A 308 -6.26 -16.12 -15.22
C PHE A 308 -7.17 -16.03 -14.01
N LEU A 309 -6.62 -15.58 -12.89
CA LEU A 309 -7.36 -15.39 -11.64
C LEU A 309 -7.80 -13.93 -11.51
N LEU A 310 -9.00 -13.75 -10.95
CA LEU A 310 -9.49 -12.46 -10.50
C LEU A 310 -9.73 -12.49 -9.00
N HIS A 311 -9.39 -11.39 -8.34
CA HIS A 311 -9.71 -11.18 -6.95
C HIS A 311 -10.92 -10.25 -6.84
N TRP A 312 -12.01 -10.73 -6.23
CA TRP A 312 -13.12 -9.85 -5.87
C TRP A 312 -12.91 -9.32 -4.46
N ARG A 313 -12.66 -8.00 -4.37
CA ARG A 313 -12.49 -7.31 -3.10
C ARG A 313 -13.85 -7.11 -2.44
N ASP A 314 -14.11 -7.92 -1.40
CA ASP A 314 -15.35 -7.87 -0.61
C ASP A 314 -15.52 -6.46 0.00
N PRO A 315 -16.61 -5.75 -0.33
CA PRO A 315 -16.89 -4.42 0.22
C PRO A 315 -16.88 -4.33 1.75
N ALA A 316 -17.07 -5.46 2.45
CA ALA A 316 -17.08 -5.52 3.90
C ALA A 316 -15.69 -5.63 4.55
N LYS A 317 -14.61 -5.88 3.78
CA LYS A 317 -13.30 -6.29 4.34
C LYS A 317 -12.10 -5.41 3.99
N VAL A 318 -12.17 -4.55 2.97
CA VAL A 318 -11.00 -3.76 2.51
C VAL A 318 -11.19 -2.24 2.69
N ALA A 319 -10.09 -1.53 3.01
CA ALA A 319 -10.07 -0.08 3.27
C ALA A 319 -10.15 0.78 1.98
N THR A 320 -9.84 0.20 0.82
CA THR A 320 -9.83 0.86 -0.50
C THR A 320 -10.40 -0.07 -1.58
N ALA A 321 -11.08 0.48 -2.59
CA ALA A 321 -11.58 -0.24 -3.79
C ALA A 321 -12.58 -1.39 -3.54
N ALA A 322 -13.58 -1.16 -2.67
CA ALA A 322 -14.70 -2.07 -2.41
C ALA A 322 -15.57 -2.34 -3.66
N GLY A 323 -15.91 -3.61 -3.96
CA GLY A 323 -16.86 -3.99 -5.01
C GLY A 323 -16.32 -3.90 -6.44
N ILE A 324 -15.02 -4.09 -6.59
CA ILE A 324 -14.27 -3.98 -7.84
C ILE A 324 -13.39 -5.23 -8.00
N TYR A 325 -13.27 -5.74 -9.22
CA TYR A 325 -12.32 -6.80 -9.58
C TYR A 325 -10.89 -6.24 -9.62
N GLY A 326 -10.00 -6.87 -8.87
CA GLY A 326 -8.55 -6.66 -8.92
C GLY A 326 -7.83 -7.84 -9.54
N LEU A 327 -6.61 -7.60 -10.01
CA LEU A 327 -5.69 -8.68 -10.37
C LEU A 327 -4.94 -9.18 -9.13
N ILE A 328 -4.34 -10.35 -9.25
CA ILE A 328 -3.59 -11.03 -8.20
C ILE A 328 -2.31 -11.66 -8.80
N PRO A 329 -1.13 -11.45 -8.21
CA PRO A 329 -0.89 -10.67 -7.00
C PRO A 329 -0.89 -9.14 -7.18
N ALA A 330 -1.08 -8.39 -6.09
CA ALA A 330 -0.87 -6.95 -6.03
C ALA A 330 -0.32 -6.48 -4.67
N GLY A 331 0.76 -5.69 -4.68
CA GLY A 331 1.29 -5.12 -3.44
C GLY A 331 2.25 -3.96 -3.65
N GLU A 332 2.64 -3.30 -2.59
CA GLU A 332 3.54 -2.14 -2.65
C GLU A 332 4.97 -2.59 -2.90
N PHE A 333 5.72 -1.88 -3.76
CA PHE A 333 7.14 -2.19 -3.94
C PHE A 333 7.94 -1.69 -2.74
N GLN A 334 8.18 -2.60 -1.80
CA GLN A 334 8.73 -2.30 -0.48
C GLN A 334 9.91 -3.21 -0.16
N PRO A 335 10.89 -2.75 0.63
CA PRO A 335 11.91 -3.62 1.18
C PRO A 335 11.28 -4.65 2.12
N SER A 336 11.80 -5.87 2.10
CA SER A 336 11.48 -6.90 3.06
C SER A 336 11.99 -6.58 4.46
N THR A 337 12.88 -5.63 4.68
CA THR A 337 13.31 -5.23 6.04
C THR A 337 13.53 -3.73 6.14
N VAL A 338 13.46 -3.20 7.37
CA VAL A 338 13.81 -1.79 7.65
C VAL A 338 15.32 -1.53 7.59
N ALA A 339 16.14 -2.57 7.47
CA ALA A 339 17.59 -2.48 7.52
C ALA A 339 18.16 -2.08 6.16
N GLY A 340 18.75 -0.88 6.06
CA GLY A 340 19.26 -0.35 4.78
C GLY A 340 20.32 -1.19 4.07
N TRP A 341 20.98 -2.14 4.76
CA TRP A 341 21.95 -3.07 4.16
C TRP A 341 21.29 -4.22 3.38
N ASP A 342 20.02 -4.55 3.66
CA ASP A 342 19.26 -5.59 2.94
C ASP A 342 18.83 -5.13 1.54
N LYS A 343 19.08 -3.86 1.20
CA LYS A 343 18.81 -3.31 -0.15
C LYS A 343 19.41 -4.18 -1.25
N GLU A 344 20.66 -4.61 -1.12
CA GLU A 344 21.32 -5.45 -2.14
C GLU A 344 20.67 -6.83 -2.29
N ASN A 345 19.97 -7.28 -1.25
CA ASN A 345 19.28 -8.57 -1.23
C ASN A 345 17.80 -8.45 -1.65
N ASP A 346 17.16 -7.30 -1.54
CA ASP A 346 15.70 -7.22 -1.74
C ASP A 346 15.22 -6.15 -2.73
N PHE A 347 16.11 -5.29 -3.23
CA PHE A 347 15.76 -4.30 -4.25
C PHE A 347 15.66 -4.95 -5.64
N ASP A 348 14.62 -5.76 -5.84
CA ASP A 348 14.36 -6.55 -7.04
C ASP A 348 12.85 -6.75 -7.25
N LEU A 349 12.36 -6.47 -8.48
CA LEU A 349 10.93 -6.54 -8.79
C LEU A 349 10.38 -7.96 -8.65
N TRP A 350 11.15 -8.97 -9.09
CA TRP A 350 10.71 -10.35 -9.05
C TRP A 350 10.64 -10.89 -7.63
N ARG A 351 11.64 -10.59 -6.79
CA ARG A 351 11.63 -10.93 -5.37
C ARG A 351 10.40 -10.35 -4.67
N ASN A 352 10.04 -9.09 -4.93
CA ASN A 352 8.80 -8.51 -4.41
C ASN A 352 7.57 -9.27 -4.90
N MET A 353 7.44 -9.49 -6.21
CA MET A 353 6.30 -10.23 -6.78
C MET A 353 6.15 -11.63 -6.17
N VAL A 354 7.24 -12.35 -5.91
CA VAL A 354 7.21 -13.68 -5.29
C VAL A 354 6.71 -13.64 -3.84
N ARG A 355 6.99 -12.57 -3.09
CA ARG A 355 6.38 -12.35 -1.77
C ARG A 355 4.88 -12.18 -1.87
N GLU A 356 4.41 -11.34 -2.79
CA GLU A 356 2.98 -11.15 -3.01
C GLU A 356 2.29 -12.44 -3.47
N TYR A 357 2.92 -13.24 -4.34
CA TYR A 357 2.42 -14.59 -4.68
C TYR A 357 2.25 -15.46 -3.44
N SER A 358 3.23 -15.43 -2.54
CA SER A 358 3.19 -16.22 -1.32
C SER A 358 2.06 -15.81 -0.39
N GLU A 359 1.82 -14.52 -0.27
CA GLU A 359 0.84 -13.96 0.65
C GLU A 359 -0.57 -14.09 0.07
N GLU A 360 -0.77 -13.60 -1.15
CA GLU A 360 -2.10 -13.52 -1.73
C GLU A 360 -2.59 -14.85 -2.33
N MET A 361 -1.70 -15.70 -2.86
CA MET A 361 -2.08 -16.98 -3.47
C MET A 361 -1.92 -18.19 -2.54
N LEU A 362 -0.99 -18.16 -1.58
CA LEU A 362 -0.79 -19.27 -0.62
C LEU A 362 -1.29 -18.94 0.79
N GLY A 363 -1.66 -17.69 1.07
CA GLY A 363 -2.12 -17.27 2.40
C GLY A 363 -1.02 -17.34 3.46
N GLU A 364 0.25 -17.33 3.05
CA GLU A 364 1.36 -17.29 3.99
C GLU A 364 1.42 -15.93 4.70
N PRO A 365 1.91 -15.86 5.95
CA PRO A 365 2.08 -14.60 6.65
C PRO A 365 2.96 -13.64 5.86
N GLU A 366 2.63 -12.36 5.97
CA GLU A 366 3.36 -11.30 5.29
C GLU A 366 4.86 -11.34 5.63
N ARG A 367 5.70 -11.33 4.59
CA ARG A 367 7.16 -11.33 4.73
C ARG A 367 7.67 -9.88 4.70
N ASP A 368 7.14 -9.06 5.61
CA ASP A 368 7.46 -7.62 5.78
C ASP A 368 8.76 -7.34 6.57
N GLY A 369 9.46 -8.40 6.98
CA GLY A 369 10.67 -8.41 7.81
C GLY A 369 10.68 -7.44 8.97
N THR A 370 9.55 -7.42 9.67
CA THR A 370 9.47 -7.18 11.11
C THR A 370 10.38 -8.10 11.93
N SER A 371 10.94 -9.17 11.35
CA SER A 371 11.92 -10.08 11.98
C SER A 371 13.34 -9.50 12.08
N GLY A 372 13.64 -8.36 11.45
CA GLY A 372 14.98 -7.74 11.43
C GLY A 372 16.06 -8.60 10.76
N GLN A 373 15.70 -9.74 10.18
CA GLN A 373 16.59 -10.65 9.45
C GLN A 373 16.28 -10.60 7.96
N PRO A 374 17.31 -10.68 7.10
CA PRO A 374 17.12 -10.64 5.67
C PRO A 374 16.41 -11.91 5.21
N LEU A 375 15.58 -11.80 4.17
CA LEU A 375 14.98 -12.98 3.58
C LEU A 375 16.04 -13.84 2.89
N ASP A 376 16.07 -15.12 3.26
CA ASP A 376 16.94 -16.12 2.64
C ASP A 376 16.26 -16.71 1.40
N TYR A 377 16.39 -16.00 0.28
CA TYR A 377 15.86 -16.40 -1.01
C TYR A 377 16.43 -17.76 -1.49
N ASP A 378 17.68 -18.07 -1.16
CA ASP A 378 18.37 -19.29 -1.59
C ASP A 378 17.82 -20.55 -0.91
N ASN A 379 17.19 -20.39 0.27
CA ASN A 379 16.56 -21.48 1.01
C ASN A 379 15.03 -21.41 1.03
N TRP A 380 14.41 -20.38 0.46
CA TRP A 380 12.96 -20.26 0.39
C TRP A 380 12.36 -21.12 -0.75
N PRO A 381 11.57 -22.20 -0.44
CA PRO A 381 11.16 -23.16 -1.45
C PRO A 381 10.36 -22.58 -2.62
N LEU A 382 9.39 -21.70 -2.34
CA LEU A 382 8.57 -21.07 -3.39
C LEU A 382 9.44 -20.28 -4.37
N TYR A 383 10.32 -19.42 -3.85
CA TYR A 383 11.21 -18.61 -4.69
C TYR A 383 12.10 -19.49 -5.56
N ARG A 384 12.73 -20.51 -4.98
CA ARG A 384 13.60 -21.42 -5.75
C ARG A 384 12.84 -22.14 -6.85
N GLN A 385 11.64 -22.64 -6.58
CA GLN A 385 10.86 -23.39 -7.56
C GLN A 385 10.40 -22.48 -8.71
N LEU A 386 9.93 -21.27 -8.38
CA LEU A 386 9.58 -20.28 -9.40
C LEU A 386 10.80 -19.81 -10.20
N GLN A 387 11.96 -19.60 -9.55
CA GLN A 387 13.20 -19.22 -10.24
C GLN A 387 13.70 -20.33 -11.17
N GLN A 388 13.70 -21.59 -10.71
CA GLN A 388 14.06 -22.74 -11.55
C GLN A 388 13.11 -22.88 -12.75
N ALA A 389 11.82 -22.61 -12.55
CA ALA A 389 10.84 -22.61 -13.63
C ALA A 389 11.06 -21.45 -14.62
N ARG A 390 11.50 -20.27 -14.15
CA ARG A 390 11.93 -19.17 -15.02
C ARG A 390 13.15 -19.53 -15.86
N ASP A 391 14.18 -20.07 -15.22
CA ASP A 391 15.41 -20.50 -15.91
C ASP A 391 15.14 -21.60 -16.95
N ALA A 392 14.10 -22.43 -16.72
CA ALA A 392 13.62 -23.45 -17.64
C ALA A 392 12.63 -22.94 -18.71
N GLY A 393 12.29 -21.65 -18.73
CA GLY A 393 11.35 -21.04 -19.68
C GLY A 393 9.87 -21.40 -19.45
N LYS A 394 9.53 -21.96 -18.28
CA LYS A 394 8.15 -22.31 -17.90
C LYS A 394 7.41 -21.20 -17.15
N VAL A 395 8.17 -20.22 -16.66
CA VAL A 395 7.64 -18.99 -16.07
C VAL A 395 8.28 -17.82 -16.79
N SER A 396 7.48 -16.85 -17.18
CA SER A 396 7.96 -15.62 -17.82
C SER A 396 7.24 -14.43 -17.21
N ALA A 397 7.98 -13.41 -16.80
CA ALA A 397 7.43 -12.22 -16.16
C ALA A 397 7.84 -10.98 -16.95
N TYR A 398 6.85 -10.13 -17.26
CA TYR A 398 7.03 -8.96 -18.09
C TYR A 398 6.46 -7.71 -17.43
N CYS A 399 7.12 -6.57 -17.63
CA CYS A 399 6.54 -5.25 -17.40
C CYS A 399 5.84 -4.76 -18.66
N LEU A 400 4.62 -4.28 -18.49
CA LEU A 400 3.78 -3.70 -19.55
C LEU A 400 3.80 -2.18 -19.52
N GLY A 401 4.33 -1.56 -18.47
CA GLY A 401 4.45 -0.11 -18.32
C GLY A 401 4.33 0.35 -16.88
N VAL A 402 4.35 1.68 -16.70
CA VAL A 402 4.03 2.35 -15.43
C VAL A 402 3.02 3.44 -15.71
N GLY A 403 2.04 3.61 -14.84
CA GLY A 403 1.14 4.76 -14.90
C GLY A 403 0.61 5.17 -13.53
N LEU A 404 -0.25 6.18 -13.53
CA LEU A 404 -0.80 6.80 -12.34
C LEU A 404 -2.32 6.69 -12.35
N ASP A 405 -2.90 6.33 -11.20
CA ASP A 405 -4.35 6.48 -10.98
C ASP A 405 -4.71 7.97 -11.00
N THR A 406 -5.79 8.34 -11.70
CA THR A 406 -6.13 9.76 -11.88
C THR A 406 -6.67 10.41 -10.61
N LEU A 407 -7.24 9.66 -9.66
CA LEU A 407 -7.80 10.17 -8.41
C LEU A 407 -6.72 10.41 -7.34
N THR A 408 -5.78 9.50 -7.20
CA THR A 408 -4.77 9.56 -6.13
C THR A 408 -3.38 9.93 -6.63
N LEU A 409 -3.14 9.84 -7.96
CA LEU A 409 -1.82 9.97 -8.57
C LEU A 409 -0.78 8.98 -8.02
N THR A 410 -1.24 7.87 -7.43
CA THR A 410 -0.37 6.76 -7.03
C THR A 410 0.09 6.00 -8.26
N ALA A 411 1.35 5.61 -8.28
CA ALA A 411 1.91 4.84 -9.39
C ALA A 411 1.62 3.35 -9.25
N THR A 412 1.51 2.68 -10.40
CA THR A 412 1.48 1.21 -10.47
C THR A 412 2.40 0.74 -11.58
N ILE A 413 3.29 -0.19 -11.26
CA ILE A 413 4.08 -0.97 -12.21
C ILE A 413 3.18 -2.11 -12.69
N LEU A 414 2.89 -2.08 -13.99
CA LEU A 414 1.95 -2.98 -14.65
C LEU A 414 2.70 -4.24 -15.07
N THR A 415 2.38 -5.40 -14.49
CA THR A 415 3.10 -6.65 -14.79
C THR A 415 2.18 -7.77 -15.23
N VAL A 416 2.75 -8.74 -15.94
CA VAL A 416 2.10 -10.00 -16.30
C VAL A 416 3.08 -11.13 -16.11
N THR A 417 2.63 -12.21 -15.48
CA THR A 417 3.39 -13.45 -15.32
C THR A 417 2.66 -14.56 -16.06
N VAL A 418 3.35 -15.27 -16.93
CA VAL A 418 2.85 -16.46 -17.61
C VAL A 418 3.50 -17.67 -16.96
N ILE A 419 2.69 -18.61 -16.50
CA ILE A 419 3.12 -19.83 -15.80
C ILE A 419 2.50 -21.02 -16.53
N ASP A 420 3.34 -21.97 -16.95
CA ASP A 420 2.87 -23.22 -17.53
C ASP A 420 2.03 -24.02 -16.52
N ASP A 421 0.99 -24.68 -17.03
CA ASP A 421 0.02 -25.46 -16.28
C ASP A 421 0.64 -26.42 -15.25
N ASP A 422 1.66 -27.18 -15.64
CA ASP A 422 2.33 -28.13 -14.75
C ASP A 422 3.02 -27.46 -13.55
N VAL A 423 3.59 -26.26 -13.74
CA VAL A 423 4.20 -25.47 -12.66
C VAL A 423 3.13 -24.79 -11.83
N PHE A 424 2.14 -24.16 -12.48
CA PHE A 424 1.07 -23.45 -11.79
C PHE A 424 0.30 -24.39 -10.85
N ASP A 425 -0.10 -25.55 -11.35
CA ASP A 425 -0.90 -26.51 -10.60
C ASP A 425 -0.11 -27.12 -9.44
N ALA A 426 1.20 -27.39 -9.65
CA ALA A 426 2.06 -27.92 -8.61
C ALA A 426 2.30 -26.93 -7.46
N LEU A 427 2.39 -25.62 -7.77
CA LEU A 427 2.70 -24.59 -6.78
C LEU A 427 1.44 -24.02 -6.11
N PHE A 428 0.35 -23.85 -6.85
CA PHE A 428 -0.81 -23.11 -6.39
C PHE A 428 -2.10 -23.94 -6.36
N GLY A 429 -2.15 -25.10 -7.03
CA GLY A 429 -3.39 -25.84 -7.30
C GLY A 429 -4.20 -26.26 -6.07
N GLU A 430 -3.55 -26.48 -4.92
CA GLU A 430 -4.23 -26.83 -3.65
C GLU A 430 -4.68 -25.60 -2.83
N SER A 431 -4.11 -24.42 -3.09
CA SER A 431 -4.24 -23.22 -2.25
C SER A 431 -5.24 -22.18 -2.77
N VAL A 432 -5.69 -22.28 -4.02
CA VAL A 432 -6.62 -21.32 -4.65
C VAL A 432 -8.06 -21.50 -4.13
N GLN A 433 -8.35 -21.30 -2.85
CA GLN A 433 -9.75 -21.30 -2.38
C GLN A 433 -10.22 -20.02 -1.70
N VAL A 434 -9.46 -19.39 -0.80
CA VAL A 434 -9.86 -18.10 -0.18
C VAL A 434 -8.62 -17.41 0.40
N ASN A 435 -8.36 -16.14 0.04
CA ASN A 435 -7.36 -15.32 0.75
C ASN A 435 -8.05 -14.35 1.73
N ALA A 436 -7.27 -13.76 2.64
CA ALA A 436 -7.80 -12.92 3.74
C ALA A 436 -8.53 -11.65 3.26
N GLU A 437 -8.27 -11.20 2.03
CA GLU A 437 -8.74 -9.93 1.48
C GLU A 437 -9.96 -10.04 0.53
N GLY A 438 -10.36 -11.24 0.13
CA GLY A 438 -11.49 -11.43 -0.79
C GLY A 438 -11.71 -12.87 -1.25
N VAL A 439 -12.63 -13.04 -2.21
CA VAL A 439 -12.93 -14.34 -2.83
C VAL A 439 -12.29 -14.36 -4.22
N LEU A 440 -11.55 -15.42 -4.53
CA LEU A 440 -11.07 -15.70 -5.88
C LEU A 440 -12.27 -16.03 -6.76
N VAL A 441 -12.46 -15.25 -7.84
CA VAL A 441 -13.59 -15.44 -8.75
C VAL A 441 -13.16 -16.28 -9.94
N THR A 442 -13.88 -17.38 -10.16
CA THR A 442 -13.83 -18.18 -11.39
C THR A 442 -15.05 -17.94 -12.27
N ALA A 443 -14.97 -18.43 -13.51
CA ALA A 443 -16.12 -18.40 -14.42
C ALA A 443 -17.34 -19.11 -13.81
N ALA A 444 -18.53 -18.60 -14.11
CA ALA A 444 -19.81 -19.08 -13.55
C ALA A 444 -20.10 -20.57 -13.80
N ASP A 445 -19.46 -21.17 -14.82
CA ASP A 445 -19.64 -22.57 -15.22
C ASP A 445 -18.48 -23.48 -14.77
N SER A 446 -17.52 -22.95 -14.00
CA SER A 446 -16.36 -23.70 -13.54
C SER A 446 -16.69 -24.54 -12.31
N THR A 447 -16.30 -25.82 -12.36
CA THR A 447 -16.52 -26.78 -11.26
C THR A 447 -15.38 -26.80 -10.24
N SER A 448 -14.29 -26.05 -10.49
CA SER A 448 -13.14 -25.94 -9.58
C SER A 448 -12.41 -24.60 -9.74
N VAL A 449 -11.95 -24.00 -8.63
CA VAL A 449 -11.31 -22.68 -8.63
C VAL A 449 -10.01 -22.65 -9.48
N SER A 450 -9.42 -23.81 -9.78
CA SER A 450 -8.20 -23.98 -10.57
C SER A 450 -8.34 -23.70 -12.07
N GLU A 451 -9.55 -23.64 -12.62
CA GLU A 451 -9.73 -23.35 -14.07
C GLU A 451 -9.62 -21.85 -14.40
N GLY A 452 -9.85 -20.95 -13.43
CA GLY A 452 -9.76 -19.51 -13.62
C GLY A 452 -10.79 -18.94 -14.60
N VAL A 453 -10.56 -17.71 -15.07
CA VAL A 453 -11.32 -17.04 -16.14
C VAL A 453 -10.60 -17.26 -17.47
N PRO A 454 -11.30 -17.66 -18.55
CA PRO A 454 -10.68 -17.77 -19.88
C PRO A 454 -10.03 -16.45 -20.33
N PHE A 455 -8.78 -16.53 -20.79
CA PHE A 455 -8.11 -15.39 -21.42
C PHE A 455 -8.44 -15.38 -22.92
N ASP A 456 -9.67 -14.97 -23.23
CA ASP A 456 -10.19 -14.81 -24.60
C ASP A 456 -10.84 -13.44 -24.83
N GLU A 457 -11.16 -13.15 -26.10
CA GLU A 457 -11.67 -11.84 -26.51
C GLU A 457 -12.99 -11.48 -25.81
N GLU A 458 -13.87 -12.48 -25.65
CA GLU A 458 -15.19 -12.30 -25.06
C GLU A 458 -15.06 -11.93 -23.58
N CYS A 459 -14.29 -12.70 -22.81
CA CYS A 459 -14.09 -12.47 -21.38
C CYS A 459 -13.36 -11.16 -21.12
N VAL A 460 -12.29 -10.88 -21.87
CA VAL A 460 -11.53 -9.62 -21.75
C VAL A 460 -12.42 -8.42 -22.07
N THR A 461 -13.16 -8.47 -23.18
CA THR A 461 -14.05 -7.36 -23.56
C THR A 461 -15.14 -7.14 -22.50
N ARG A 462 -15.74 -8.22 -21.97
CA ARG A 462 -16.72 -8.13 -20.90
C ARG A 462 -16.15 -7.44 -19.67
N LEU A 463 -14.97 -7.86 -19.21
CA LEU A 463 -14.33 -7.29 -18.02
C LEU A 463 -13.97 -5.82 -18.19
N LEU A 464 -13.50 -5.43 -19.38
CA LEU A 464 -13.10 -4.04 -19.65
C LEU A 464 -14.28 -3.08 -19.87
N THR A 465 -15.44 -3.58 -20.30
CA THR A 465 -16.57 -2.73 -20.71
C THR A 465 -17.80 -2.80 -19.83
N LYS A 466 -18.03 -3.93 -19.15
CA LYS A 466 -19.27 -4.20 -18.39
C LYS A 466 -19.04 -4.44 -16.91
N GLU A 467 -17.84 -4.84 -16.51
CA GLU A 467 -17.53 -5.16 -15.12
C GLU A 467 -16.74 -4.03 -14.43
N PRO A 468 -16.89 -3.87 -13.11
CA PRO A 468 -16.13 -2.88 -12.35
C PRO A 468 -14.71 -3.40 -12.11
N MET A 469 -13.79 -3.17 -13.05
CA MET A 469 -12.36 -3.44 -12.90
C MET A 469 -11.62 -2.25 -12.28
N ALA A 470 -10.63 -2.53 -11.43
CA ALA A 470 -9.71 -1.50 -10.93
C ALA A 470 -8.90 -0.91 -12.09
N SER A 471 -8.63 0.40 -12.06
CA SER A 471 -8.01 1.12 -13.18
C SER A 471 -6.68 0.49 -13.65
N PRO A 472 -5.73 0.15 -12.76
CA PRO A 472 -4.47 -0.46 -13.20
C PRO A 472 -4.69 -1.88 -13.71
N GLY A 473 -5.51 -2.70 -13.04
CA GLY A 473 -5.89 -4.03 -13.49
C GLY A 473 -6.56 -4.07 -14.87
N ALA A 474 -7.45 -3.12 -15.17
CA ALA A 474 -8.04 -2.95 -16.50
C ALA A 474 -6.97 -2.62 -17.54
N CYS A 475 -6.02 -1.74 -17.22
CA CYS A 475 -4.91 -1.41 -18.11
C CYS A 475 -4.00 -2.61 -18.38
N ILE A 476 -3.64 -3.38 -17.34
CA ILE A 476 -2.86 -4.61 -17.46
C ILE A 476 -3.60 -5.60 -18.36
N LEU A 477 -4.88 -5.89 -18.10
CA LEU A 477 -5.65 -6.86 -18.87
C LEU A 477 -5.75 -6.45 -20.35
N ALA A 478 -6.04 -5.18 -20.64
CA ALA A 478 -6.11 -4.66 -22.00
C ALA A 478 -4.77 -4.78 -22.74
N ARG A 479 -3.65 -4.47 -22.07
CA ARG A 479 -2.31 -4.56 -22.67
C ARG A 479 -1.85 -6.00 -22.84
N SER A 480 -2.10 -6.87 -21.85
CA SER A 480 -1.85 -8.30 -21.96
C SER A 480 -2.60 -8.89 -23.15
N TRP A 481 -3.87 -8.53 -23.34
CA TRP A 481 -4.65 -8.98 -24.48
C TRP A 481 -4.08 -8.49 -25.82
N ARG A 482 -3.65 -7.22 -25.87
CA ARG A 482 -2.98 -6.65 -27.04
C ARG A 482 -1.68 -7.40 -27.39
N PHE A 483 -0.90 -7.82 -26.40
CA PHE A 483 0.39 -8.50 -26.59
C PHE A 483 0.32 -10.02 -26.44
N ARG A 484 -0.88 -10.61 -26.42
CA ARG A 484 -1.09 -12.04 -26.14
C ARG A 484 -0.22 -12.99 -26.99
N GLU A 485 0.01 -12.66 -28.26
CA GLU A 485 0.84 -13.49 -29.15
C GLU A 485 2.31 -13.54 -28.72
N GLN A 486 2.83 -12.44 -28.15
CA GLN A 486 4.19 -12.34 -27.61
C GLN A 486 4.30 -12.91 -26.20
N LEU A 487 3.22 -12.82 -25.41
CA LEU A 487 3.20 -13.30 -24.03
C LEU A 487 3.04 -14.81 -23.92
N LEU A 488 2.24 -15.41 -24.81
CA LEU A 488 1.88 -16.84 -24.75
C LEU A 488 2.79 -17.73 -25.60
N THR A 489 3.84 -17.19 -26.22
CA THR A 489 4.70 -17.89 -27.18
C THR A 489 5.55 -18.99 -26.56
#